data_AF-A0A1A6GQH0-F1
#
_entry.id   AF-A0A1A6GQH0-F1
#
_cell.length_a   1.000
_cell.length_b   1.000
_cell.length_c   1.000
_cell.angle_alpha   90.00
_cell.angle_beta   90.00
_cell.angle_gamma   90.00
#
_symmetry.space_group_name_H-M   'P 1'
#
loop_
_entity.id
_entity.type
_entity.pdbx_description
1 polymer ?
#
loop_
_entity_poly.entity_id
_entity_poly.type
_entity_poly.pdbx_seq_one_letter_code
_entity_poly.pdbx_strand_id
1 'polypeptide(L)'
;MIVPPREPVLSCRSNTYPKGFYCSWHLPTPTYIPNTFNVTVLHGSKIMVCEKDPALKNRCHIRYMHLFSTIKYKVSISVSNALGHNTTAITFDEFTIVKPDPPENVVARPVPSNPRRLEVTWQTPSTWPDPESFPLKFFLRYRPLILDQWQHVELSDGTAHTITDAYAGKEYIIQVAAKDNEIGTWSDWSVAAHATPWTEEPRHLTTEAQAPETTTSTTSSLAPPPTTKICDPGELGSGGGPSIPFLTSVPITLALAAAAATANNLLIW
;
A
#
# COMPACT_ATOMS: atom_id res chain seq x y z
N MET A 1 15.26 27.83 -31.05
CA MET A 1 15.53 29.26 -30.79
C MET A 1 16.29 29.35 -29.47
N ILE A 2 17.45 30.02 -29.44
CA ILE A 2 18.20 30.24 -28.20
C ILE A 2 17.57 31.39 -27.43
N VAL A 3 17.45 31.28 -26.10
CA VAL A 3 16.73 32.27 -25.28
C VAL A 3 17.44 32.51 -23.94
N PRO A 4 17.30 33.70 -23.33
CA PRO A 4 17.77 33.94 -21.96
C PRO A 4 17.06 33.01 -20.96
N PRO A 5 17.69 32.70 -19.82
CA PRO A 5 17.10 31.79 -18.85
C PRO A 5 15.94 32.49 -18.14
N ARG A 6 14.83 31.78 -17.93
CA ARG A 6 13.75 32.21 -17.04
C ARG A 6 14.12 31.94 -15.58
N GLU A 7 13.30 32.42 -14.66
CA GLU A 7 13.36 32.07 -13.24
C GLU A 7 13.36 30.54 -13.07
N PRO A 8 14.40 29.97 -12.44
CA PRO A 8 14.46 28.54 -12.19
C PRO A 8 13.43 28.13 -11.13
N VAL A 9 12.88 26.93 -11.27
CA VAL A 9 12.03 26.32 -10.24
C VAL A 9 12.95 25.71 -9.20
N LEU A 10 12.85 26.20 -7.95
CA LEU A 10 13.64 25.74 -6.81
C LEU A 10 12.74 24.99 -5.81
N SER A 11 13.17 23.82 -5.37
CA SER A 11 12.48 23.01 -4.36
C SER A 11 13.48 22.40 -3.38
N CYS A 12 13.14 22.40 -2.09
CA CYS A 12 13.93 21.78 -1.05
C CYS A 12 13.08 20.77 -0.26
N ARG A 13 13.71 19.66 0.16
CA ARG A 13 13.06 18.55 0.86
C ARG A 13 14.03 17.87 1.81
N SER A 14 13.52 17.45 2.96
CA SER A 14 14.24 16.67 3.97
C SER A 14 13.63 15.28 4.10
N ASN A 15 14.26 14.30 3.45
CA ASN A 15 13.95 12.87 3.59
C ASN A 15 14.91 12.13 4.54
N THR A 16 15.91 12.86 5.06
CA THR A 16 16.98 12.35 5.94
C THR A 16 17.00 13.04 7.29
N TYR A 17 15.88 13.61 7.73
CA TYR A 17 15.78 14.30 9.02
C TYR A 17 16.19 13.34 10.17
N PRO A 18 16.95 13.79 11.18
CA PRO A 18 17.44 15.15 11.43
C PRO A 18 18.80 15.48 10.82
N LYS A 19 19.34 14.69 9.88
CA LYS A 19 20.71 14.89 9.37
C LYS A 19 20.85 16.12 8.46
N GLY A 20 19.88 16.33 7.58
CA GLY A 20 19.96 17.38 6.58
C GLY A 20 18.81 17.34 5.59
N PHE A 21 18.88 18.22 4.61
CA PHE A 21 17.94 18.34 3.51
C PHE A 21 18.69 18.55 2.19
N TYR A 22 18.02 18.32 1.07
CA TYR A 22 18.53 18.66 -0.24
C TYR A 22 17.67 19.73 -0.90
N CYS A 23 18.29 20.49 -1.80
CA CYS A 23 17.59 21.38 -2.71
C CYS A 23 17.90 20.95 -4.14
N SER A 24 16.89 21.07 -5.01
CA SER A 24 17.01 20.77 -6.43
C SER A 24 16.35 21.86 -7.26
N TRP A 25 16.86 22.05 -8.47
CA TRP A 25 16.39 23.10 -9.36
C TRP A 25 16.36 22.68 -10.82
N HIS A 26 15.50 23.32 -11.59
CA HIS A 26 15.45 23.16 -13.05
C HIS A 26 14.89 24.41 -13.71
N LEU A 27 15.15 24.56 -15.01
CA LEU A 27 14.51 25.59 -15.81
C LEU A 27 13.16 25.08 -16.32
N PRO A 28 12.09 25.90 -16.25
CA PRO A 28 10.78 25.49 -16.75
C PRO A 28 10.77 25.33 -18.29
N THR A 29 11.68 26.03 -18.98
CA THR A 29 11.83 25.97 -20.43
C THR A 29 13.31 25.88 -20.81
N PRO A 30 13.68 25.05 -21.80
CA PRO A 30 15.07 24.95 -22.26
C PRO A 30 15.54 26.24 -22.94
N THR A 31 16.80 26.61 -22.72
CA THR A 31 17.45 27.79 -23.35
C THR A 31 18.23 27.46 -24.60
N TYR A 32 18.50 26.16 -24.84
CA TYR A 32 19.31 25.63 -25.95
C TYR A 32 20.74 26.19 -26.03
N ILE A 33 21.25 26.74 -24.92
CA ILE A 33 22.65 27.17 -24.72
C ILE A 33 23.11 26.80 -23.30
N PRO A 34 24.42 26.68 -23.04
CA PRO A 34 24.94 26.35 -21.72
C PRO A 34 24.49 27.37 -20.65
N ASN A 35 23.99 26.87 -19.52
CA ASN A 35 23.64 27.67 -18.35
C ASN A 35 24.55 27.34 -17.17
N THR A 36 24.87 28.35 -16.39
CA THR A 36 25.62 28.25 -15.12
C THR A 36 24.69 28.57 -13.96
N PHE A 37 24.67 27.69 -12.96
CA PHE A 37 23.87 27.82 -11.75
C PHE A 37 24.76 28.13 -10.54
N ASN A 38 24.40 29.12 -9.74
CA ASN A 38 25.04 29.46 -8.47
C ASN A 38 24.02 29.41 -7.33
N VAL A 39 24.29 28.57 -6.32
CA VAL A 39 23.42 28.40 -5.14
C VAL A 39 24.06 29.08 -3.94
N THR A 40 23.26 29.84 -3.20
CA THR A 40 23.61 30.40 -1.89
C THR A 40 22.58 29.96 -0.87
N VAL A 41 23.04 29.41 0.26
CA VAL A 41 22.19 28.98 1.38
C VAL A 41 22.55 29.75 2.63
N LEU A 42 21.54 30.34 3.27
CA LEU A 42 21.67 31.07 4.52
C LEU A 42 20.77 30.45 5.59
N HIS A 43 21.25 30.43 6.83
CA HIS A 43 20.46 30.16 8.02
C HIS A 43 20.57 31.39 8.93
N GLY A 44 19.57 32.28 8.87
CA GLY A 44 19.69 33.64 9.39
C GLY A 44 20.78 34.41 8.64
N SER A 45 21.83 34.85 9.34
CA SER A 45 22.99 35.53 8.75
C SER A 45 24.14 34.58 8.41
N LYS A 46 24.06 33.29 8.78
CA LYS A 46 25.15 32.34 8.57
C LYS A 46 25.08 31.71 7.18
N ILE A 47 26.21 31.72 6.47
CA ILE A 47 26.37 31.00 5.20
C ILE A 47 26.53 29.50 5.47
N MET A 48 25.73 28.70 4.76
CA MET A 48 25.72 27.25 4.86
C MET A 48 26.43 26.63 3.64
N VAL A 49 27.04 25.46 3.84
CA VAL A 49 27.68 24.70 2.76
C VAL A 49 26.61 23.88 2.03
N CYS A 50 26.61 23.97 0.70
CA CYS A 50 25.77 23.20 -0.22
C CYS A 50 26.68 22.20 -0.95
N GLU A 51 26.69 20.96 -0.48
CA GLU A 51 27.49 19.85 -1.00
C GLU A 51 26.85 19.35 -2.29
N LYS A 52 27.51 19.53 -3.44
CA LYS A 52 26.97 19.12 -4.75
C LYS A 52 26.73 17.62 -4.79
N ASP A 53 25.56 17.22 -5.29
CA ASP A 53 25.23 15.82 -5.47
C ASP A 53 26.07 15.21 -6.60
N PRO A 54 26.76 14.07 -6.37
CA PRO A 54 27.63 13.46 -7.39
C PRO A 54 26.84 12.82 -8.54
N ALA A 55 25.60 12.38 -8.29
CA ALA A 55 24.76 11.73 -9.28
C ALA A 55 23.85 12.73 -10.01
N LEU A 56 23.41 13.79 -9.32
CA LEU A 56 22.43 14.74 -9.83
C LEU A 56 22.97 16.18 -9.91
N LYS A 57 23.29 16.61 -11.13
CA LYS A 57 23.92 17.92 -11.40
C LYS A 57 23.20 19.13 -10.78
N ASN A 58 21.87 19.13 -10.78
CA ASN A 58 21.06 20.24 -10.26
C ASN A 58 20.48 19.93 -8.87
N ARG A 59 21.30 19.33 -8.00
CA ARG A 59 20.97 19.05 -6.61
C ARG A 59 22.18 19.29 -5.71
N CYS A 60 21.92 19.76 -4.51
CA CYS A 60 22.92 19.75 -3.44
C CYS A 60 22.29 19.44 -2.09
N HIS A 61 23.14 19.01 -1.16
CA HIS A 61 22.79 18.60 0.20
C HIS A 61 23.31 19.62 1.21
N ILE A 62 22.52 19.88 2.23
CA ILE A 62 22.80 20.82 3.31
C ILE A 62 22.54 20.10 4.63
N ARG A 63 23.52 20.13 5.54
CA ARG A 63 23.36 19.59 6.89
C ARG A 63 22.66 20.59 7.78
N TYR A 64 21.76 20.11 8.63
CA TYR A 64 21.17 20.96 9.66
C TYR A 64 22.25 21.38 10.66
N MET A 65 22.23 22.65 11.05
CA MET A 65 23.20 23.16 12.01
C MET A 65 22.73 23.00 13.46
N HIS A 66 21.47 23.35 13.71
CA HIS A 66 20.78 23.14 14.97
C HIS A 66 19.42 22.60 14.62
N LEU A 67 19.01 21.55 15.34
CA LEU A 67 17.66 21.03 15.25
C LEU A 67 16.70 21.94 16.00
N PHE A 68 15.46 21.93 15.57
CA PHE A 68 14.38 22.70 16.17
C PHE A 68 14.64 24.22 16.18
N SER A 69 15.37 24.72 15.18
CA SER A 69 15.67 26.14 15.10
C SER A 69 14.45 26.93 14.62
N THR A 70 14.16 28.06 15.26
CA THR A 70 13.18 29.04 14.78
C THR A 70 13.74 29.94 13.67
N ILE A 71 15.03 29.82 13.37
CA ILE A 71 15.70 30.57 12.32
C ILE A 71 15.39 29.91 10.98
N LYS A 72 14.92 30.72 10.02
CA LYS A 72 14.58 30.22 8.70
C LYS A 72 15.81 29.98 7.84
N TYR A 73 15.71 28.97 6.99
CA TYR A 73 16.63 28.78 5.87
C TYR A 73 16.18 29.64 4.71
N LYS A 74 17.13 30.31 4.05
CA LYS A 74 16.93 31.00 2.77
C LYS A 74 17.85 30.41 1.73
N VAL A 75 17.28 29.85 0.67
CA VAL A 75 18.02 29.28 -0.46
C VAL A 75 17.77 30.16 -1.68
N SER A 76 18.85 30.65 -2.28
CA SER A 76 18.80 31.47 -3.50
C SER A 76 19.58 30.76 -4.61
N ILE A 77 18.98 30.64 -5.78
CA ILE A 77 19.62 30.09 -6.97
C ILE A 77 19.61 31.15 -8.08
N SER A 78 20.80 31.47 -8.60
CA SER A 78 20.91 32.27 -9.82
C SER A 78 21.31 31.39 -10.99
N VAL A 79 20.70 31.67 -12.14
CA VAL A 79 21.00 31.03 -13.42
C VAL A 79 21.45 32.10 -14.39
N SER A 80 22.51 31.83 -15.15
CA SER A 80 23.04 32.75 -16.15
C SER A 80 23.48 32.03 -17.40
N ASN A 81 23.36 32.70 -18.54
CA ASN A 81 23.94 32.29 -19.81
C ASN A 81 24.39 33.54 -20.61
N ALA A 82 24.85 33.35 -21.84
CA ALA A 82 25.35 34.45 -22.69
C ALA A 82 24.31 35.55 -23.01
N LEU A 83 23.01 35.27 -22.83
CA LEU A 83 21.92 36.18 -23.16
C LEU A 83 21.31 36.88 -21.94
N GLY A 84 21.61 36.44 -20.71
CA GLY A 84 21.08 37.05 -19.50
C GLY A 84 21.18 36.18 -18.26
N HIS A 85 20.55 36.63 -17.19
CA HIS A 85 20.50 35.92 -15.91
C HIS A 85 19.14 36.10 -15.24
N ASN A 86 18.80 35.18 -14.34
CA ASN A 86 17.62 35.26 -13.48
C ASN A 86 17.90 34.58 -12.15
N THR A 87 17.08 34.87 -11.13
CA THR A 87 17.27 34.37 -9.77
C THR A 87 15.93 33.99 -9.15
N THR A 88 15.91 32.89 -8.40
CA THR A 88 14.78 32.48 -7.56
C THR A 88 15.27 32.27 -6.14
N ALA A 89 14.48 32.66 -5.14
CA ALA A 89 14.78 32.38 -3.74
C ALA A 89 13.55 31.86 -3.00
N ILE A 90 13.76 30.92 -2.09
CA ILE A 90 12.73 30.43 -1.17
C ILE A 90 13.24 30.52 0.27
N THR A 91 12.31 30.77 1.19
CA THR A 91 12.57 30.84 2.63
C THR A 91 11.60 29.90 3.34
N PHE A 92 12.10 29.06 4.24
CA PHE A 92 11.28 28.06 4.93
C PHE A 92 11.79 27.76 6.35
N ASP A 93 10.89 27.26 7.18
CA ASP A 93 11.20 26.72 8.49
C ASP A 93 11.62 25.24 8.36
N GLU A 94 12.55 24.81 9.20
CA GLU A 94 13.10 23.44 9.22
C GLU A 94 12.04 22.35 9.08
N PHE A 95 11.00 22.44 9.90
CA PHE A 95 9.93 21.45 10.02
C PHE A 95 9.03 21.33 8.79
N THR A 96 8.95 22.39 7.97
CA THR A 96 7.99 22.46 6.85
C THR A 96 8.42 21.64 5.64
N ILE A 97 9.72 21.40 5.49
CA ILE A 97 10.29 20.67 4.35
C ILE A 97 10.53 19.19 4.66
N VAL A 98 10.24 18.74 5.87
CA VAL A 98 10.34 17.32 6.25
C VAL A 98 9.30 16.53 5.47
N LYS A 99 9.77 15.57 4.68
CA LYS A 99 8.95 14.67 3.89
C LYS A 99 9.76 13.38 3.70
N PRO A 100 9.53 12.34 4.52
CA PRO A 100 10.18 11.03 4.38
C PRO A 100 9.99 10.45 2.99
N ASP A 101 10.83 9.49 2.60
CA ASP A 101 10.54 8.66 1.44
C ASP A 101 9.40 7.66 1.75
N PRO A 102 8.72 7.10 0.72
CA PRO A 102 7.67 6.12 0.95
C PRO A 102 8.22 4.86 1.66
N PRO A 103 7.41 4.16 2.47
CA PRO A 103 7.78 2.88 3.07
C PRO A 103 8.31 1.88 2.04
N GLU A 104 9.32 1.13 2.44
CA GLU A 104 9.97 0.11 1.61
C GLU A 104 9.35 -1.26 1.88
N ASN A 105 9.54 -2.20 0.94
CA ASN A 105 9.17 -3.61 1.09
C ASN A 105 7.74 -3.84 1.62
N VAL A 106 6.76 -3.11 1.06
CA VAL A 106 5.35 -3.32 1.36
C VAL A 106 4.90 -4.66 0.79
N VAL A 107 4.49 -5.57 1.68
CA VAL A 107 4.05 -6.92 1.33
C VAL A 107 2.70 -7.17 2.00
N ALA A 108 1.78 -7.78 1.26
CA ALA A 108 0.49 -8.23 1.77
C ALA A 108 0.38 -9.75 1.60
N ARG A 109 0.02 -10.47 2.67
CA ARG A 109 -0.09 -11.93 2.69
C ARG A 109 -1.48 -12.37 3.17
N PRO A 110 -2.07 -13.41 2.55
CA PRO A 110 -3.29 -14.01 3.08
C PRO A 110 -3.03 -14.64 4.45
N VAL A 111 -3.97 -14.45 5.38
CA VAL A 111 -3.93 -15.15 6.67
C VAL A 111 -4.57 -16.52 6.48
N PRO A 112 -3.86 -17.63 6.73
CA PRO A 112 -4.40 -18.98 6.52
C PRO A 112 -5.73 -19.19 7.24
N SER A 113 -6.64 -19.94 6.63
CA SER A 113 -7.99 -20.22 7.14
C SER A 113 -8.88 -18.98 7.40
N ASN A 114 -8.49 -17.79 6.94
CA ASN A 114 -9.24 -16.55 7.15
C ASN A 114 -9.51 -15.84 5.81
N PRO A 115 -10.69 -16.04 5.19
CA PRO A 115 -10.99 -15.53 3.85
C PRO A 115 -11.26 -14.01 3.80
N ARG A 116 -11.23 -13.32 4.95
CA ARG A 116 -11.48 -11.88 5.07
C ARG A 116 -10.27 -11.11 5.59
N ARG A 117 -9.11 -11.77 5.73
CA ARG A 117 -7.92 -11.18 6.36
C ARG A 117 -6.71 -11.14 5.44
N LEU A 118 -6.02 -10.00 5.48
CA LEU A 118 -4.72 -9.79 4.85
C LEU A 118 -3.77 -9.19 5.90
N GLU A 119 -2.63 -9.83 6.11
CA GLU A 119 -1.55 -9.27 6.89
C GLU A 119 -0.67 -8.42 5.98
N VAL A 120 -0.56 -7.13 6.29
CA VAL A 120 0.26 -6.17 5.56
C VAL A 120 1.46 -5.82 6.42
N THR A 121 2.66 -5.91 5.86
CA THR A 121 3.90 -5.51 6.51
C THR A 121 4.70 -4.59 5.60
N TRP A 122 5.51 -3.71 6.20
CA TRP A 122 6.39 -2.81 5.48
C TRP A 122 7.66 -2.55 6.30
N GLN A 123 8.59 -1.79 5.71
CA GLN A 123 9.80 -1.32 6.36
C GLN A 123 9.84 0.21 6.34
N THR A 124 10.41 0.77 7.40
CA THR A 124 10.77 2.18 7.46
C THR A 124 11.73 2.52 6.31
N PRO A 125 11.58 3.67 5.64
CA PRO A 125 12.48 4.07 4.56
C PRO A 125 13.93 4.09 5.02
N SER A 126 14.83 3.49 4.25
CA SER A 126 16.26 3.40 4.58
C SER A 126 16.95 4.77 4.68
N THR A 127 16.36 5.80 4.06
CA THR A 127 16.83 7.18 4.14
C THR A 127 16.51 7.84 5.49
N TRP A 128 15.57 7.30 6.27
CA TRP A 128 15.20 7.83 7.58
C TRP A 128 16.11 7.23 8.66
N PRO A 129 17.09 7.99 9.17
CA PRO A 129 18.24 7.40 9.83
C PRO A 129 18.04 7.05 11.31
N ASP A 130 17.02 7.63 11.96
CA ASP A 130 16.82 7.52 13.41
C ASP A 130 15.32 7.45 13.75
N PRO A 131 14.65 6.33 13.43
CA PRO A 131 13.23 6.15 13.71
C PRO A 131 12.90 6.01 15.21
N GLU A 132 13.89 5.73 16.06
CA GLU A 132 13.69 5.64 17.51
C GLU A 132 13.53 7.02 18.14
N SER A 133 14.38 7.98 17.76
CA SER A 133 14.26 9.37 18.23
C SER A 133 13.20 10.17 17.45
N PHE A 134 12.97 9.83 16.19
CA PHE A 134 12.04 10.51 15.28
C PHE A 134 11.06 9.50 14.67
N PRO A 135 10.07 9.04 15.45
CA PRO A 135 9.16 8.00 15.02
C PRO A 135 8.29 8.46 13.86
N LEU A 136 8.14 7.57 12.88
CA LEU A 136 7.22 7.76 11.77
C LEU A 136 5.86 7.16 12.12
N LYS A 137 4.82 7.86 11.70
CA LYS A 137 3.47 7.32 11.55
C LYS A 137 3.19 6.96 10.10
N PHE A 138 2.27 6.04 9.90
CA PHE A 138 1.92 5.49 8.60
C PHE A 138 0.46 5.72 8.27
N PHE A 139 0.19 5.93 6.99
CA PHE A 139 -1.17 5.97 6.45
C PHE A 139 -1.30 4.85 5.45
N LEU A 140 -2.10 3.85 5.78
CA LEU A 140 -2.37 2.71 4.94
C LEU A 140 -3.66 2.97 4.15
N ARG A 141 -3.63 2.71 2.85
CA ARG A 141 -4.83 2.70 2.02
C ARG A 141 -4.96 1.38 1.27
N TYR A 142 -6.19 0.89 1.19
CA TYR A 142 -6.50 -0.34 0.48
C TYR A 142 -7.87 -0.26 -0.17
N ARG A 143 -8.03 -0.97 -1.28
CA ARG A 143 -9.31 -1.19 -1.94
C ARG A 143 -9.27 -2.49 -2.72
N PRO A 144 -10.41 -3.19 -2.89
CA PRO A 144 -10.48 -4.28 -3.85
C PRO A 144 -10.43 -3.72 -5.28
N LEU A 145 -9.91 -4.49 -6.24
CA LEU A 145 -9.86 -4.05 -7.64
C LEU A 145 -11.24 -3.80 -8.25
N ILE A 146 -12.27 -4.43 -7.69
CA ILE A 146 -13.66 -4.29 -8.13
C ILE A 146 -14.34 -2.97 -7.70
N LEU A 147 -13.72 -2.18 -6.82
CA LEU A 147 -14.25 -0.90 -6.34
C LEU A 147 -13.18 0.20 -6.45
N ASP A 148 -13.59 1.43 -6.72
CA ASP A 148 -12.68 2.59 -6.78
C ASP A 148 -12.57 3.34 -5.44
N GLN A 149 -13.33 2.93 -4.42
CA GLN A 149 -13.32 3.57 -3.12
C GLN A 149 -12.17 3.05 -2.25
N TRP A 150 -11.30 3.96 -1.80
CA TRP A 150 -10.22 3.67 -0.87
C TRP A 150 -10.71 3.65 0.58
N GLN A 151 -10.31 2.61 1.31
CA GLN A 151 -10.34 2.58 2.77
C GLN A 151 -8.98 3.07 3.29
N HIS A 152 -9.00 3.73 4.44
CA HIS A 152 -7.84 4.39 5.01
C HIS A 152 -7.69 4.04 6.48
N VAL A 153 -6.45 3.85 6.94
CA VAL A 153 -6.09 3.58 8.33
C VAL A 153 -4.84 4.36 8.66
N GLU A 154 -4.91 5.23 9.67
CA GLU A 154 -3.74 5.90 10.24
C GLU A 154 -3.19 5.04 11.39
N LEU A 155 -1.87 4.82 11.37
CA LEU A 155 -1.15 3.93 12.26
C LEU A 155 0.00 4.72 12.88
N SER A 156 -0.05 4.92 14.19
CA SER A 156 0.95 5.72 14.91
C SER A 156 2.16 4.90 15.35
N ASP A 157 2.07 3.57 15.31
CA ASP A 157 3.09 2.65 15.77
C ASP A 157 3.17 1.38 14.91
N GLY A 158 4.37 0.81 14.84
CA GLY A 158 4.64 -0.45 14.16
C GLY A 158 4.75 -0.36 12.63
N THR A 159 5.13 -1.48 12.04
CA THR A 159 5.30 -1.63 10.58
C THR A 159 4.47 -2.79 10.01
N ALA A 160 3.34 -3.08 10.67
CA ALA A 160 2.43 -4.12 10.28
C ALA A 160 0.99 -3.76 10.62
N HIS A 161 0.04 -4.23 9.81
CA HIS A 161 -1.39 -4.11 10.06
C HIS A 161 -2.15 -5.27 9.44
N THR A 162 -3.17 -5.77 10.15
CA THR A 162 -4.06 -6.80 9.61
C THR A 162 -5.38 -6.18 9.16
N ILE A 163 -5.63 -6.18 7.86
CA ILE A 163 -6.94 -5.86 7.27
C ILE A 163 -7.89 -7.01 7.64
N THR A 164 -9.09 -6.69 8.14
CA THR A 164 -10.04 -7.68 8.67
C THR A 164 -11.39 -7.74 7.93
N ASP A 165 -11.61 -6.81 7.00
CA ASP A 165 -12.85 -6.62 6.26
C ASP A 165 -12.68 -6.88 4.75
N ALA A 166 -11.60 -7.57 4.35
CA ALA A 166 -11.28 -7.86 2.94
C ALA A 166 -12.32 -8.80 2.29
N TYR A 167 -12.73 -8.56 1.06
CA TYR A 167 -13.66 -9.42 0.29
C TYR A 167 -12.99 -10.72 -0.12
N ALA A 168 -13.61 -11.84 0.24
CA ALA A 168 -13.12 -13.18 -0.06
C ALA A 168 -12.93 -13.37 -1.56
N GLY A 169 -11.76 -13.90 -1.95
CA GLY A 169 -11.40 -14.17 -3.34
C GLY A 169 -11.31 -12.94 -4.25
N LYS A 170 -11.28 -11.72 -3.68
CA LYS A 170 -11.06 -10.48 -4.45
C LYS A 170 -9.63 -10.00 -4.26
N GLU A 171 -9.01 -9.62 -5.35
CA GLU A 171 -7.69 -9.01 -5.31
C GLU A 171 -7.78 -7.56 -4.80
N TYR A 172 -6.78 -7.16 -4.02
CA TYR A 172 -6.64 -5.83 -3.41
C TYR A 172 -5.41 -5.11 -3.92
N ILE A 173 -5.51 -3.78 -3.99
CA ILE A 173 -4.37 -2.86 -4.11
C ILE A 173 -4.15 -2.25 -2.74
N ILE A 174 -2.94 -2.37 -2.21
CA ILE A 174 -2.54 -1.85 -0.90
C ILE A 174 -1.34 -0.92 -1.07
N GLN A 175 -1.38 0.25 -0.43
CA GLN A 175 -0.28 1.21 -0.40
C GLN A 175 -0.14 1.83 0.99
N VAL A 176 1.08 2.22 1.31
CA VAL A 176 1.40 2.86 2.59
C VAL A 176 2.17 4.16 2.32
N ALA A 177 1.89 5.20 3.08
CA ALA A 177 2.67 6.43 3.13
C ALA A 177 3.20 6.64 4.55
N ALA A 178 4.33 7.35 4.69
CA ALA A 178 4.95 7.66 5.97
C ALA A 178 4.98 9.17 6.22
N LYS A 179 4.92 9.58 7.48
CA LYS A 179 5.14 10.96 7.92
C LYS A 179 5.82 10.93 9.28
N ASP A 180 6.66 11.92 9.56
CA ASP A 180 7.02 12.21 10.94
C ASP A 180 5.76 12.44 11.80
N ASN A 181 5.80 12.04 13.06
CA ASN A 181 4.64 12.10 13.93
C ASN A 181 4.11 13.54 14.14
N GLU A 182 4.99 14.53 14.18
CA GLU A 182 4.67 15.91 14.57
C GLU A 182 4.87 16.90 13.41
N ILE A 183 5.90 16.71 12.59
CA ILE A 183 6.35 17.72 11.61
C ILE A 183 6.21 17.25 10.15
N GLY A 184 6.41 18.18 9.23
CA GLY A 184 6.48 17.86 7.81
C GLY A 184 5.17 17.44 7.16
N THR A 185 5.31 16.71 6.06
CA THR A 185 4.22 16.25 5.18
C THR A 185 4.35 14.77 4.88
N TRP A 186 3.23 14.15 4.51
CA TRP A 186 3.19 12.74 4.10
C TRP A 186 4.12 12.51 2.89
N SER A 187 4.79 11.36 2.89
CA SER A 187 5.50 10.84 1.73
C SER A 187 4.52 10.63 0.57
N ASP A 188 5.08 10.38 -0.62
CA ASP A 188 4.27 9.79 -1.67
C ASP A 188 3.84 8.36 -1.26
N TRP A 189 2.85 7.80 -1.95
CA TRP A 189 2.44 6.42 -1.70
C TRP A 189 3.54 5.44 -2.11
N SER A 190 3.71 4.37 -1.35
CA SER A 190 4.59 3.27 -1.70
C SER A 190 4.22 2.66 -3.05
N VAL A 191 5.14 1.87 -3.60
CA VAL A 191 4.78 0.92 -4.65
C VAL A 191 3.62 0.04 -4.16
N ALA A 192 2.65 -0.17 -5.04
CA ALA A 192 1.46 -0.92 -4.68
C ALA A 192 1.78 -2.41 -4.45
N ALA A 193 1.31 -2.93 -3.33
CA ALA A 193 1.26 -4.36 -3.06
C ALA A 193 -0.09 -4.91 -3.52
N HIS A 194 -0.04 -6.11 -4.09
CA HIS A 194 -1.22 -6.83 -4.57
C HIS A 194 -1.38 -8.12 -3.77
N ALA A 195 -2.59 -8.40 -3.30
CA ALA A 195 -2.88 -9.63 -2.59
C ALA A 195 -4.35 -10.02 -2.70
N THR A 196 -4.61 -11.33 -2.64
CA THR A 196 -5.96 -11.90 -2.54
C THR A 196 -6.06 -12.62 -1.19
N PRO A 197 -7.13 -12.40 -0.40
CA PRO A 197 -7.35 -13.11 0.85
C PRO A 197 -7.41 -14.63 0.65
N TRP A 198 -7.21 -15.38 1.73
CA TRP A 198 -7.20 -16.84 1.70
C TRP A 198 -8.45 -17.42 1.01
N THR A 199 -8.25 -18.31 0.06
CA THR A 199 -9.31 -19.12 -0.53
C THR A 199 -9.13 -20.55 -0.06
N GLU A 200 -10.23 -21.23 0.28
CA GLU A 200 -10.16 -22.68 0.43
C GLU A 200 -9.86 -23.29 -0.93
N GLU A 201 -8.83 -24.14 -1.01
CA GLU A 201 -8.63 -25.00 -2.17
C GLU A 201 -9.93 -25.80 -2.39
N PRO A 202 -10.50 -25.81 -3.61
CA PRO A 202 -11.62 -26.69 -3.90
C PRO A 202 -11.18 -28.11 -3.57
N ARG A 203 -11.79 -28.72 -2.55
CA ARG A 203 -11.65 -30.16 -2.36
C ARG A 203 -12.20 -30.79 -3.63
N HIS A 204 -11.31 -31.29 -4.49
CA HIS A 204 -11.70 -32.16 -5.58
C HIS A 204 -12.48 -33.31 -4.94
N LEU A 205 -13.80 -33.26 -5.06
CA LEU A 205 -14.62 -34.45 -4.89
C LEU A 205 -14.13 -35.39 -5.98
N THR A 206 -13.30 -36.36 -5.60
CA THR A 206 -13.00 -37.50 -6.44
C THR A 206 -14.33 -38.19 -6.67
N THR A 207 -15.00 -37.87 -7.79
CA THR A 207 -16.08 -38.69 -8.31
C THR A 207 -15.46 -40.04 -8.57
N GLU A 208 -15.77 -41.03 -7.71
CA GLU A 208 -15.54 -42.42 -8.03
C GLU A 208 -16.21 -42.69 -9.38
N ALA A 209 -15.40 -42.79 -10.43
CA ALA A 209 -15.85 -43.22 -11.73
C ALA A 209 -16.28 -44.68 -11.58
N GLN A 210 -17.58 -44.88 -11.42
CA GLN A 210 -18.23 -46.18 -11.56
C GLN A 210 -17.91 -46.67 -12.98
N ALA A 211 -17.05 -47.70 -13.06
CA ALA A 211 -16.68 -48.31 -14.33
C ALA A 211 -17.93 -48.96 -14.97
N PRO A 212 -18.12 -48.85 -16.30
CA PRO A 212 -19.25 -49.47 -16.97
C PRO A 212 -19.04 -50.99 -17.06
N GLU A 213 -19.99 -51.77 -16.53
CA GLU A 213 -20.12 -53.19 -16.81
C GLU A 213 -20.28 -53.39 -18.32
N THR A 214 -19.25 -53.95 -18.97
CA THR A 214 -19.33 -54.37 -20.37
C THR A 214 -19.76 -55.83 -20.42
N THR A 215 -21.04 -56.03 -20.72
CA THR A 215 -21.61 -57.33 -21.11
C THR A 215 -20.90 -57.83 -22.38
N THR A 216 -20.21 -58.97 -22.29
CA THR A 216 -19.78 -59.71 -23.50
C THR A 216 -20.14 -61.17 -23.33
N SER A 217 -21.07 -61.62 -24.17
CA SER A 217 -21.53 -62.98 -24.34
C SER A 217 -20.61 -63.73 -25.29
N THR A 218 -20.01 -64.85 -24.87
CA THR A 218 -19.55 -65.90 -25.80
C THR A 218 -19.48 -67.27 -25.10
N THR A 219 -19.61 -68.30 -25.94
CA THR A 219 -20.24 -69.60 -25.73
C THR A 219 -19.29 -70.73 -25.30
N SER A 220 -19.80 -71.61 -24.41
CA SER A 220 -19.57 -73.07 -24.25
C SER A 220 -18.17 -73.70 -24.28
N SER A 221 -17.78 -74.39 -23.20
CA SER A 221 -17.41 -75.82 -23.21
C SER A 221 -17.37 -76.43 -21.80
N LEU A 222 -17.52 -77.75 -21.71
CA LEU A 222 -17.96 -78.55 -20.57
C LEU A 222 -16.89 -79.03 -19.55
N ALA A 223 -17.41 -79.37 -18.35
CA ALA A 223 -17.01 -80.45 -17.41
C ALA A 223 -16.12 -80.08 -16.18
N PRO A 224 -16.09 -80.91 -15.09
CA PRO A 224 -17.16 -81.26 -14.15
C PRO A 224 -16.76 -81.01 -12.65
N PRO A 225 -17.65 -81.20 -11.64
CA PRO A 225 -17.48 -80.76 -10.23
C PRO A 225 -16.85 -81.84 -9.33
N PRO A 226 -16.39 -81.54 -8.09
CA PRO A 226 -17.22 -81.67 -6.87
C PRO A 226 -16.81 -80.65 -5.77
N THR A 227 -17.38 -80.45 -4.57
CA THR A 227 -18.19 -81.27 -3.67
C THR A 227 -18.77 -80.33 -2.58
N THR A 228 -20.08 -80.43 -2.34
CA THR A 228 -20.86 -80.27 -1.09
C THR A 228 -20.19 -79.78 0.20
N LYS A 229 -20.86 -78.83 0.90
CA LYS A 229 -21.52 -78.97 2.24
C LYS A 229 -22.57 -77.85 2.40
N ILE A 230 -23.88 -78.14 2.42
CA ILE A 230 -24.76 -78.36 3.60
C ILE A 230 -24.84 -77.08 4.47
N CYS A 231 -25.87 -76.22 4.29
CA CYS A 231 -27.23 -76.22 4.90
C CYS A 231 -27.22 -76.01 6.42
N ASP A 232 -27.76 -74.89 6.93
CA ASP A 232 -29.15 -74.78 7.46
C ASP A 232 -29.50 -73.34 7.93
N PRO A 233 -30.76 -73.01 8.32
CA PRO A 233 -31.44 -71.76 7.98
C PRO A 233 -32.02 -71.02 9.22
N GLY A 234 -32.86 -70.00 8.99
CA GLY A 234 -33.74 -69.36 9.99
C GLY A 234 -33.74 -67.84 9.81
N GLU A 235 -34.76 -67.26 9.16
CA GLU A 235 -35.95 -66.62 9.78
C GLU A 235 -35.63 -65.54 10.82
N LEU A 236 -36.39 -64.46 11.04
CA LEU A 236 -37.44 -63.66 10.41
C LEU A 236 -37.72 -62.57 11.47
N GLY A 237 -37.94 -61.31 11.10
CA GLY A 237 -38.43 -60.27 12.02
C GLY A 237 -38.20 -58.86 11.46
N SER A 238 -39.21 -58.17 10.94
CA SER A 238 -40.20 -57.35 11.68
C SER A 238 -39.51 -56.24 12.49
N GLY A 239 -39.75 -54.94 12.33
CA GLY A 239 -40.78 -54.14 11.70
C GLY A 239 -40.74 -52.74 12.35
N GLY A 240 -41.38 -51.74 11.73
CA GLY A 240 -41.79 -50.49 12.40
C GLY A 240 -40.96 -49.22 12.08
N GLY A 241 -41.59 -48.28 11.35
CA GLY A 241 -41.18 -46.86 11.28
C GLY A 241 -41.71 -46.07 12.50
N PRO A 242 -42.15 -44.81 12.35
CA PRO A 242 -41.72 -43.71 11.48
C PRO A 242 -41.39 -42.45 12.33
N SER A 243 -41.01 -41.31 11.70
CA SER A 243 -41.58 -39.95 11.92
C SER A 243 -40.60 -38.79 11.64
N ILE A 244 -41.12 -37.80 10.91
CA ILE A 244 -40.57 -36.47 10.59
C ILE A 244 -41.13 -35.48 11.61
N PRO A 245 -40.44 -34.36 11.89
CA PRO A 245 -41.16 -33.09 11.80
C PRO A 245 -40.39 -31.97 11.05
N PHE A 246 -41.20 -31.15 10.39
CA PHE A 246 -40.91 -29.86 9.77
C PHE A 246 -40.56 -28.80 10.82
N LEU A 247 -39.73 -27.81 10.44
CA LEU A 247 -39.67 -26.51 11.11
C LEU A 247 -39.67 -25.36 10.09
N THR A 248 -40.46 -24.36 10.45
CA THR A 248 -40.95 -23.18 9.73
C THR A 248 -39.93 -22.03 9.71
N SER A 249 -39.85 -21.32 8.59
CA SER A 249 -39.09 -20.07 8.41
C SER A 249 -39.90 -18.82 8.79
N VAL A 250 -39.30 -17.88 9.51
CA VAL A 250 -39.81 -16.51 9.74
C VAL A 250 -38.80 -15.51 9.14
N PRO A 251 -39.21 -14.53 8.31
CA PRO A 251 -38.33 -13.46 7.86
C PRO A 251 -38.42 -12.23 8.78
N ILE A 252 -37.28 -11.63 9.11
CA ILE A 252 -37.16 -10.37 9.83
C ILE A 252 -36.91 -9.26 8.81
N THR A 253 -37.79 -8.26 8.74
CA THR A 253 -37.63 -7.03 7.96
C THR A 253 -36.88 -5.97 8.77
N LEU A 254 -35.79 -5.41 8.24
CA LEU A 254 -35.15 -4.20 8.76
C LEU A 254 -35.58 -2.97 7.95
N ALA A 255 -36.02 -1.93 8.65
CA ALA A 255 -36.30 -0.60 8.10
C ALA A 255 -35.04 0.30 8.20
N LEU A 256 -34.71 0.98 7.10
CA LEU A 256 -33.69 2.04 7.07
C LEU A 256 -34.31 3.39 7.49
N ALA A 257 -33.65 4.09 8.41
CA ALA A 257 -33.88 5.50 8.67
C ALA A 257 -32.78 6.34 8.01
N ALA A 258 -33.17 7.32 7.20
CA ALA A 258 -32.28 8.30 6.60
C ALA A 258 -32.24 9.58 7.46
N ALA A 259 -31.05 10.09 7.74
CA ALA A 259 -30.84 11.39 8.38
C ALA A 259 -30.25 12.38 7.36
N ALA A 260 -30.92 13.53 7.19
CA ALA A 260 -30.47 14.63 6.35
C ALA A 260 -29.58 15.58 7.16
N ALA A 261 -28.44 16.00 6.59
CA ALA A 261 -27.55 17.01 7.16
C ALA A 261 -27.78 18.37 6.47
N THR A 262 -28.03 19.40 7.28
CA THR A 262 -28.18 20.79 6.86
C THR A 262 -26.81 21.48 6.76
N ALA A 263 -26.59 22.20 5.66
CA ALA A 263 -25.39 22.99 5.42
C ALA A 263 -25.49 24.37 6.11
N ASN A 264 -24.46 24.76 6.85
CA ASN A 264 -24.36 26.08 7.49
C ASN A 264 -23.28 26.90 6.78
N ASN A 265 -23.68 27.98 6.09
CA ASN A 265 -22.79 28.98 5.51
C ASN A 265 -22.46 30.05 6.56
N LEU A 266 -21.18 30.24 6.87
CA LEU A 266 -20.68 31.34 7.69
C LEU A 266 -19.99 32.37 6.79
N LEU A 267 -20.67 33.51 6.61
CA LEU A 267 -20.13 34.76 6.09
C LEU A 267 -19.39 35.46 7.25
N ILE A 268 -18.13 35.83 7.01
CA ILE A 268 -17.35 36.68 7.92
C ILE A 268 -17.24 38.06 7.25
N TRP A 269 -17.65 39.10 7.99
CA TRP A 269 -17.31 40.50 7.75
C TRP A 269 -15.99 40.82 8.45
#